data_AF-A0A5J4XPX5-F1
#
_entry.id   AF-A0A5J4XPX5-F1
#
_cell.length_a   1.000
_cell.length_b   1.000
_cell.length_c   1.000
_cell.angle_alpha   90.00
_cell.angle_beta   90.00
_cell.angle_gamma   90.00
#
_symmetry.space_group_name_H-M   'P 1'
#
loop_
_entity.id
_entity.type
_entity.pdbx_description
1 polymer ?
#
loop_
_entity_poly.entity_id
_entity_poly.type
_entity_poly.pdbx_seq_one_letter_code
_entity_poly.pdbx_strand_id
1 'polypeptide(L)'
;MQPGLPDISELSPQLQQEWHPDNNALLGGIKVKPGSGRRVTWSCPNCPAGCPHIWKTRRAVCQHNSLAIQAPRQTQCWDQDKNAKTPEQTLAGSNLRAEWKCPICSHEWQAPVARQWDFARNDLTPAQVTSRSGQLVWWENPVRGSWMQKINARTDSRLNPK
;
A
#
# COMPACT_ATOMS: atom_id res chain seq x y z
N MET A 1 -25.95 31.71 -1.68
CA MET A 1 -25.71 30.67 -0.65
C MET A 1 -24.31 30.15 -0.88
N GLN A 2 -23.39 30.30 0.08
CA GLN A 2 -22.08 29.65 -0.04
C GLN A 2 -22.29 28.14 0.11
N PRO A 3 -21.73 27.29 -0.77
CA PRO A 3 -21.80 25.85 -0.58
C PRO A 3 -21.19 25.51 0.78
N GLY A 4 -21.95 24.80 1.62
CA GLY A 4 -21.43 24.34 2.91
C GLY A 4 -20.21 23.44 2.73
N LEU A 5 -19.33 23.37 3.73
CA LEU A 5 -18.22 22.43 3.71
C LEU A 5 -18.75 20.98 3.57
N PRO A 6 -18.02 20.09 2.87
CA PRO A 6 -18.39 18.68 2.78
C PRO A 6 -18.36 18.02 4.16
N ASP A 7 -19.36 17.16 4.43
CA ASP A 7 -19.44 16.38 5.67
C ASP A 7 -18.64 15.09 5.52
N ILE A 8 -17.59 14.94 6.33
CA ILE A 8 -16.68 13.79 6.36
C ILE A 8 -16.75 13.00 7.67
N SER A 9 -17.76 13.26 8.51
CA SER A 9 -17.91 12.69 9.86
C SER A 9 -17.95 11.15 9.89
N GLU A 10 -18.37 10.52 8.79
CA GLU A 10 -18.43 9.06 8.67
C GLU A 10 -17.11 8.39 8.25
N LEU A 11 -16.08 9.17 7.89
CA LEU A 11 -14.75 8.63 7.58
C LEU A 11 -14.01 8.23 8.86
N SER A 12 -13.06 7.30 8.76
CA SER A 12 -12.21 6.96 9.91
C SER A 12 -11.38 8.17 10.36
N PRO A 13 -10.96 8.25 11.64
CA PRO A 13 -10.14 9.35 12.15
C PRO A 13 -8.88 9.61 11.31
N GLN A 14 -8.22 8.55 10.84
CA GLN A 14 -7.04 8.65 9.98
C GLN A 14 -7.39 9.34 8.64
N LEU A 15 -8.51 8.97 8.01
CA LEU A 15 -8.93 9.61 6.76
C LEU A 15 -9.36 11.06 6.99
N GLN A 16 -10.05 11.36 8.09
CA GLN A 16 -10.40 12.75 8.42
C GLN A 16 -9.15 13.64 8.56
N GLN A 17 -8.08 13.12 9.18
CA GLN A 17 -6.79 13.83 9.30
C GLN A 17 -6.09 14.02 7.96
N GLU A 18 -6.30 13.11 7.02
CA GLU A 18 -5.73 13.20 5.68
C GLU A 18 -6.57 14.06 4.71
N TRP A 19 -7.69 14.65 5.15
CA TRP A 19 -8.55 15.43 4.26
C TRP A 19 -7.90 16.74 3.83
N HIS A 20 -7.93 17.07 2.53
CA HIS A 20 -7.46 18.37 2.04
C HIS A 20 -8.62 19.38 1.96
N PRO A 21 -8.71 20.37 2.87
CA PRO A 21 -9.89 21.25 2.95
C PRO A 21 -10.07 22.12 1.70
N ASP A 22 -9.03 22.82 1.25
CA ASP A 22 -9.16 23.81 0.18
C ASP A 22 -9.47 23.17 -1.18
N ASN A 23 -8.76 22.11 -1.54
CA ASN A 23 -8.96 21.39 -2.80
C ASN A 23 -10.30 20.65 -2.88
N ASN A 24 -10.99 20.50 -1.75
CA ASN A 24 -12.30 19.88 -1.66
C ASN A 24 -13.40 20.88 -1.27
N ALA A 25 -13.09 22.18 -1.15
CA ALA A 25 -14.04 23.20 -0.69
C ALA A 25 -15.28 23.29 -1.59
N LEU A 26 -15.12 23.02 -2.90
CA LEU A 26 -16.21 23.04 -3.87
C LEU A 26 -17.10 21.79 -3.84
N LEU A 27 -16.82 20.81 -2.98
CA LEU A 27 -17.65 19.60 -2.87
C LEU A 27 -19.02 19.85 -2.20
N GLY A 28 -19.24 21.06 -1.67
CA GLY A 28 -20.55 21.68 -1.38
C GLY A 28 -21.61 20.79 -0.73
N GLY A 29 -21.71 20.78 0.61
CA GLY A 29 -22.81 20.16 1.37
C GLY A 29 -22.99 18.65 1.20
N ILE A 30 -22.16 17.99 0.38
CA ILE A 30 -22.22 16.56 0.14
C ILE A 30 -21.57 15.81 1.30
N LYS A 31 -22.28 14.80 1.81
CA LYS A 31 -21.75 13.83 2.77
C LYS A 31 -20.88 12.78 2.07
N VAL A 32 -19.63 12.63 2.50
CA VAL A 32 -18.66 11.66 1.97
C VAL A 32 -18.61 10.44 2.88
N LYS A 33 -19.06 9.30 2.34
CA LYS A 33 -19.10 8.02 3.06
C LYS A 33 -17.90 7.12 2.73
N PRO A 34 -17.50 6.22 3.64
CA PRO A 34 -16.56 5.14 3.34
C PRO A 34 -16.99 4.34 2.11
N GLY A 35 -16.05 3.97 1.25
CA GLY A 35 -16.35 3.22 0.01
C GLY A 35 -16.97 4.04 -1.11
N SER A 36 -17.14 5.35 -0.93
CA SER A 36 -17.55 6.27 -1.99
C SER A 36 -16.63 6.14 -3.21
N GLY A 37 -17.23 6.05 -4.41
CA GLY A 37 -16.49 6.05 -5.67
C GLY A 37 -15.88 7.42 -6.04
N ARG A 38 -16.10 8.45 -5.20
CA ARG A 38 -15.72 9.83 -5.48
C ARG A 38 -14.21 10.03 -5.31
N ARG A 39 -13.59 10.74 -6.26
CA ARG A 39 -12.21 11.17 -6.12
C ARG A 39 -12.17 12.47 -5.34
N VAL A 40 -11.52 12.45 -4.20
CA VAL A 40 -11.29 13.62 -3.36
C VAL A 40 -9.79 13.82 -3.17
N THR A 41 -9.42 15.02 -2.77
CA THR A 41 -8.03 15.39 -2.52
C THR A 41 -7.69 15.10 -1.06
N TRP A 42 -6.54 14.50 -0.82
CA TRP A 42 -6.01 14.20 0.51
C TRP A 42 -4.65 14.87 0.68
N SER A 43 -4.28 15.19 1.92
CA SER A 43 -2.99 15.73 2.33
C SER A 43 -2.43 14.92 3.49
N CYS A 44 -1.15 14.54 3.44
CA CYS A 44 -0.51 13.90 4.58
C CYS A 44 0.09 14.94 5.54
N PRO A 45 -0.31 14.95 6.83
CA PRO A 45 0.23 15.91 7.81
C PRO A 45 1.65 15.56 8.29
N ASN A 46 2.09 14.29 8.16
CA ASN A 46 3.33 13.79 8.76
C ASN A 46 4.37 13.36 7.72
N CYS A 47 4.46 14.04 6.58
CA CYS A 47 5.36 13.61 5.51
C CYS A 47 6.85 13.78 5.93
N PRO A 48 7.70 12.72 5.84
CA PRO A 48 9.09 12.77 6.28
C PRO A 48 9.97 13.78 5.51
N ALA A 49 9.54 14.19 4.32
CA ALA A 49 10.26 15.14 3.45
C ALA A 49 9.91 16.62 3.72
N GLY A 50 9.16 16.93 4.77
CA GLY A 50 8.84 18.33 5.16
C GLY A 50 7.86 19.06 4.23
N CYS A 51 7.30 18.39 3.21
CA CYS A 51 6.26 18.95 2.34
C CYS A 51 4.96 18.16 2.51
N PRO A 52 3.79 18.81 2.67
CA PRO A 52 2.50 18.11 2.68
C PRO A 52 2.26 17.47 1.31
N HIS A 53 2.27 16.14 1.26
CA HIS A 53 2.01 15.41 0.02
C HIS A 53 0.50 15.47 -0.28
N ILE A 54 0.13 16.04 -1.42
CA ILE A 54 -1.26 16.22 -1.85
C ILE A 54 -1.56 15.24 -2.99
N TRP A 55 -2.66 14.48 -2.90
CA TRP A 55 -3.04 13.57 -3.98
C TRP A 55 -4.56 13.50 -4.19
N LYS A 56 -4.99 13.17 -5.42
CA LYS A 56 -6.42 13.05 -5.78
C LYS A 56 -6.76 11.63 -6.24
N THR A 57 -7.35 10.83 -5.37
CA THR A 57 -7.77 9.44 -5.69
C THR A 57 -8.91 8.96 -4.79
N ARG A 58 -9.45 7.76 -5.09
CA ARG A 58 -10.52 7.10 -4.32
C ARG A 58 -10.02 6.45 -3.02
N ARG A 59 -8.71 6.25 -2.87
CA ARG A 59 -8.07 5.66 -1.69
C ARG A 59 -6.85 6.49 -1.30
N ALA A 60 -6.61 6.70 -0.01
CA ALA A 60 -5.40 7.35 0.47
C ALA A 60 -4.12 6.64 -0.02
N VAL A 61 -3.31 7.33 -0.82
CA VAL A 61 -1.94 6.91 -1.19
C VAL A 61 -0.99 7.94 -0.62
N CYS A 62 -0.66 7.77 0.66
CA CYS A 62 0.45 8.48 1.26
C CYS A 62 1.76 7.70 1.01
N GLN A 63 2.91 8.38 0.90
CA GLN A 63 4.22 7.73 0.87
C GLN A 63 4.47 6.80 2.06
N HIS A 64 3.80 7.00 3.21
CA HIS A 64 3.79 6.04 4.32
C HIS A 64 3.35 4.63 3.91
N ASN A 65 2.48 4.51 2.90
CA ASN A 65 1.98 3.23 2.40
C ASN A 65 2.67 2.81 1.09
N SER A 66 3.70 3.54 0.65
CA SER A 66 4.47 3.16 -0.54
C SER A 66 5.27 1.88 -0.30
N LEU A 67 5.61 1.19 -1.38
CA LEU A 67 6.48 0.02 -1.36
C LEU A 67 7.86 0.38 -0.78
N ALA A 68 8.39 1.55 -1.17
CA ALA A 68 9.65 2.07 -0.65
C ALA A 68 9.69 2.17 0.88
N ILE A 69 8.62 2.63 1.51
CA ILE A 69 8.58 2.84 2.96
C ILE A 69 8.16 1.58 3.71
N GLN A 70 7.14 0.86 3.25
CA GLN A 70 6.58 -0.28 3.97
C GLN A 70 7.37 -1.57 3.78
N ALA A 71 8.10 -1.70 2.67
CA ALA A 71 8.88 -2.88 2.35
C ALA A 71 10.19 -2.51 1.61
N PRO A 72 11.11 -1.77 2.27
CA PRO A 72 12.38 -1.30 1.69
C PRO A 72 13.34 -2.43 1.29
N ARG A 73 13.16 -3.65 1.82
CA ARG A 73 13.93 -4.81 1.39
C ARG A 73 13.46 -5.33 0.03
N GLN A 74 12.15 -5.31 -0.21
CA GLN A 74 11.58 -5.73 -1.50
C GLN A 74 12.00 -4.80 -2.64
N THR A 75 12.22 -3.50 -2.38
CA THR A 75 12.67 -2.56 -3.41
C THR A 75 14.05 -2.89 -3.98
N GLN A 76 14.86 -3.68 -3.27
CA GLN A 76 16.14 -4.18 -3.79
C GLN A 76 15.95 -5.17 -4.94
N CYS A 77 14.78 -5.80 -5.03
CA CYS A 77 14.42 -6.71 -6.10
C CYS A 77 13.53 -6.05 -7.17
N TRP A 78 13.33 -4.73 -7.14
CA TRP A 78 12.47 -4.03 -8.10
C TRP A 78 13.20 -3.80 -9.43
N ASP A 79 12.61 -4.23 -10.55
CA ASP A 79 13.17 -3.97 -11.88
C ASP A 79 12.71 -2.59 -12.38
N GLN A 80 13.58 -1.58 -12.28
CA GLN A 80 13.22 -0.20 -12.67
C GLN A 80 13.03 -0.05 -14.19
N ASP A 81 13.72 -0.85 -15.00
CA ASP A 81 13.68 -0.74 -16.45
C ASP A 81 12.38 -1.33 -17.03
N LYS A 82 11.79 -2.30 -16.32
CA LYS A 82 10.58 -2.99 -16.76
C LYS A 82 9.29 -2.53 -16.09
N ASN A 83 9.36 -1.66 -15.08
CA ASN A 83 8.18 -1.14 -14.39
C ASN A 83 7.94 0.34 -14.70
N ALA A 84 6.71 0.68 -15.11
CA ALA A 84 6.32 2.07 -15.38
C ALA A 84 6.21 2.97 -14.13
N LYS A 85 6.18 2.40 -12.92
CA LYS A 85 6.09 3.13 -11.65
C LYS A 85 7.32 2.86 -10.81
N THR A 86 7.72 3.85 -10.01
CA THR A 86 8.75 3.63 -8.98
C THR A 86 8.14 2.96 -7.74
N PRO A 87 8.97 2.41 -6.83
CA PRO A 87 8.50 1.91 -5.54
C PRO A 87 7.79 2.97 -4.68
N GLU A 88 8.18 4.24 -4.76
CA GLU A 88 7.55 5.36 -4.04
C GLU A 88 6.14 5.66 -4.57
N GLN A 89 5.92 5.40 -5.86
CA GLN A 89 4.64 5.57 -6.55
C GLN A 89 3.74 4.33 -6.47
N THR A 90 4.22 3.25 -5.84
CA THR A 90 3.55 1.96 -5.77
C THR A 90 3.09 1.68 -4.34
N LEU A 91 1.82 1.33 -4.16
CA LEU A 91 1.29 0.96 -2.85
C LEU A 91 1.78 -0.42 -2.40
N ALA A 92 2.27 -0.52 -1.17
CA ALA A 92 2.64 -1.78 -0.54
C ALA A 92 1.41 -2.64 -0.26
N GLY A 93 1.33 -3.83 -0.85
CA GLY A 93 0.14 -4.69 -0.79
C GLY A 93 -0.87 -4.42 -1.91
N SER A 94 -0.50 -3.67 -2.96
CA SER A 94 -1.35 -3.54 -4.14
C SER A 94 -1.38 -4.85 -4.94
N ASN A 95 -2.48 -5.06 -5.66
CA ASN A 95 -2.59 -6.18 -6.62
C ASN A 95 -1.84 -5.90 -7.93
N LEU A 96 -1.01 -4.85 -7.99
CA LEU A 96 -0.16 -4.57 -9.14
C LEU A 96 0.81 -5.74 -9.31
N ARG A 97 0.80 -6.39 -10.47
CA ARG A 97 1.85 -7.32 -10.87
C ARG A 97 3.03 -6.48 -11.38
N ALA A 98 4.14 -6.55 -10.66
CA ALA A 98 5.38 -5.86 -11.00
C ALA A 98 6.39 -6.87 -11.55
N GLU A 99 7.35 -6.34 -12.30
CA GLU A 99 8.54 -7.07 -12.73
C GLU A 99 9.61 -6.96 -11.63
N TRP A 100 10.21 -8.09 -11.27
CA TRP A 100 11.19 -8.18 -10.21
C TRP A 100 12.46 -8.84 -10.72
N LYS A 101 13.60 -8.47 -10.14
CA LYS A 101 14.92 -8.97 -10.50
C LYS A 101 15.77 -9.15 -9.26
N CYS A 102 16.30 -10.35 -9.07
CA CYS A 102 17.17 -10.63 -7.94
C CYS A 102 18.50 -9.90 -8.15
N PRO A 103 18.94 -9.04 -7.21
CA PRO A 103 20.19 -8.30 -7.37
C PRO A 103 21.44 -9.20 -7.27
N ILE A 104 21.30 -10.43 -6.79
CA ILE A 104 22.41 -11.37 -6.57
C ILE A 104 22.60 -12.30 -7.77
N CYS A 105 21.55 -13.00 -8.18
CA CYS A 105 21.63 -14.01 -9.25
C CYS A 105 21.05 -13.54 -10.59
N SER A 106 20.52 -12.30 -10.66
CA SER A 106 19.86 -11.74 -11.85
C SER A 106 18.63 -12.52 -12.35
N HIS A 107 18.09 -13.45 -11.55
CA HIS A 107 16.82 -14.11 -11.86
C HIS A 107 15.69 -13.08 -11.91
N GLU A 108 14.84 -13.16 -12.92
CA GLU A 108 13.72 -12.24 -13.14
C GLU A 108 12.38 -12.97 -13.00
N TRP A 109 11.41 -12.33 -12.36
CA TRP A 109 10.07 -12.89 -12.17
C TRP A 109 8.99 -11.82 -12.13
N GLN A 110 7.75 -12.22 -12.42
CA GLN A 110 6.59 -11.35 -12.31
C GLN A 110 5.69 -11.80 -11.14
N ALA A 111 5.40 -10.88 -10.21
CA ALA A 111 4.57 -11.17 -9.04
C ALA A 111 3.82 -9.93 -8.53
N PRO A 112 2.69 -10.10 -7.81
CA PRO A 112 2.03 -8.99 -7.14
C PRO A 112 2.89 -8.39 -6.02
N VAL A 113 2.67 -7.11 -5.70
CA VAL A 113 3.32 -6.42 -4.57
C VAL A 113 2.78 -6.95 -3.24
N ALA A 114 3.35 -8.06 -2.76
CA ALA A 114 2.98 -8.68 -1.50
C ALA A 114 3.80 -8.08 -0.34
N ARG A 115 3.20 -7.11 0.38
CA ARG A 115 3.85 -6.24 1.40
C ARG A 115 4.89 -6.90 2.32
N GLN A 116 4.72 -8.17 2.67
CA GLN A 116 5.55 -8.84 3.66
C GLN A 116 6.18 -10.13 3.15
N TRP A 117 6.18 -10.38 1.84
CA TRP A 117 6.88 -11.54 1.28
C TRP A 117 8.40 -11.32 1.35
N ASP A 118 9.14 -12.27 1.91
CA ASP A 118 10.62 -12.24 1.87
C ASP A 118 11.06 -12.92 0.57
N PHE A 119 11.29 -12.13 -0.49
CA PHE A 119 11.73 -12.66 -1.79
C PHE A 119 13.13 -13.28 -1.75
N ALA A 120 13.96 -12.90 -0.77
CA ALA A 120 15.32 -13.41 -0.66
C ALA A 120 15.38 -14.82 -0.05
N ARG A 121 14.37 -15.20 0.74
CA ARG A 121 14.35 -16.48 1.46
C ARG A 121 13.31 -17.48 0.97
N ASN A 122 12.50 -17.12 -0.03
CA ASN A 122 11.51 -18.01 -0.61
C ASN A 122 11.89 -18.38 -2.04
N ASP A 123 11.88 -19.68 -2.33
CA ASP A 123 11.96 -20.20 -3.70
C ASP A 123 10.64 -20.00 -4.47
N LEU A 124 9.54 -19.81 -3.73
CA LEU A 124 8.21 -19.52 -4.28
C LEU A 124 8.00 -18.01 -4.40
N THR A 125 7.32 -17.61 -5.46
CA THR A 125 6.79 -16.26 -5.65
C THR A 125 5.32 -16.21 -5.20
N PRO A 126 4.81 -15.02 -4.81
CA PRO A 126 3.39 -14.84 -4.50
C PRO A 126 2.43 -15.24 -5.63
N ALA A 127 2.89 -15.25 -6.89
CA ALA A 127 2.08 -15.65 -8.04
C ALA A 127 1.88 -17.17 -8.14
N GLN A 128 2.73 -17.97 -7.49
CA GLN A 128 2.68 -19.44 -7.53
C GLN A 128 1.84 -20.06 -6.40
N VAL A 129 1.32 -19.24 -5.49
CA VAL A 129 0.60 -19.70 -4.30
C VAL A 129 -0.75 -18.98 -4.15
N THR A 130 -1.68 -19.62 -3.44
CA THR A 130 -2.98 -19.01 -3.12
C THR A 130 -3.05 -18.63 -1.65
N SER A 131 -3.91 -17.67 -1.30
CA SER A 131 -4.12 -17.24 0.09
C SER A 131 -4.60 -18.36 1.01
N ARG A 132 -5.19 -19.44 0.48
CA ARG A 132 -5.64 -20.60 1.26
C ARG A 132 -4.56 -21.67 1.46
N SER A 133 -3.37 -21.49 0.88
CA SER A 133 -2.28 -22.46 0.96
C SER A 133 -1.82 -22.66 2.41
N GLY A 134 -1.58 -23.92 2.78
CA GLY A 134 -0.96 -24.29 4.06
C GLY A 134 0.57 -24.21 4.05
N GLN A 135 1.19 -23.79 2.94
CA GLN A 135 2.64 -23.71 2.80
C GLN A 135 3.24 -22.72 3.79
N LEU A 136 4.34 -23.14 4.41
CA LEU A 136 5.14 -22.36 5.32
C LEU A 136 6.16 -21.56 4.51
N VAL A 137 6.06 -20.24 4.54
CA VAL A 137 6.92 -19.32 3.76
C VAL A 137 7.52 -18.27 4.67
N TRP A 138 8.61 -17.66 4.21
CA TRP A 138 9.24 -16.54 4.88
C TRP A 138 8.50 -15.25 4.60
N TRP A 139 8.16 -14.56 5.68
CA TRP A 139 7.61 -13.22 5.68
C TRP A 139 8.65 -12.27 6.26
N GLU A 140 8.57 -10.99 5.94
CA GLU A 140 9.41 -9.96 6.54
C GLU A 140 8.65 -8.66 6.77
N ASN A 141 9.12 -7.88 7.75
CA ASN A 141 8.69 -6.51 7.96
C ASN A 141 9.80 -5.72 8.71
N PRO A 142 9.74 -4.37 8.71
CA PRO A 142 10.77 -3.56 9.35
C PRO A 142 10.90 -3.74 10.87
N VAL A 143 9.83 -4.16 11.57
CA VAL A 143 9.77 -4.25 13.04
C VAL A 143 10.36 -5.56 13.56
N ARG A 144 9.98 -6.69 12.93
CA ARG A 144 10.31 -8.05 13.36
C ARG A 144 11.49 -8.65 12.61
N GLY A 145 11.84 -8.12 11.44
CA GLY A 145 12.70 -8.82 10.49
C GLY A 145 11.96 -9.99 9.84
N SER A 146 12.68 -11.06 9.48
CA SER A 146 12.12 -12.20 8.75
C SER A 146 11.62 -13.31 9.67
N TRP A 147 10.49 -13.94 9.33
CA TRP A 147 9.91 -15.06 10.08
C TRP A 147 9.14 -16.03 9.20
N MET A 148 8.99 -17.28 9.64
CA MET A 148 8.18 -18.28 8.94
C MET A 148 6.74 -18.33 9.48
N GLN A 149 5.76 -18.39 8.58
CA GLN A 149 4.35 -18.65 8.93
C GLN A 149 3.59 -19.23 7.73
N LYS A 150 2.54 -20.02 8.00
CA LYS A 150 1.66 -20.56 6.93
C LYS A 150 0.90 -19.43 6.23
N ILE A 151 0.75 -19.53 4.91
CA ILE A 151 0.07 -18.51 4.11
C ILE A 151 -1.39 -18.31 4.57
N ASN A 152 -2.15 -19.39 4.71
CA ASN A 152 -3.54 -19.33 5.16
C ASN A 152 -3.67 -18.70 6.55
N ALA A 153 -2.77 -19.05 7.47
CA ALA A 153 -2.74 -18.48 8.81
C ALA A 153 -2.49 -16.96 8.77
N ARG A 154 -1.63 -16.47 7.87
CA ARG A 154 -1.34 -15.03 7.69
C ARG A 154 -2.56 -14.26 7.19
N THR A 155 -3.28 -14.83 6.22
CA THR A 155 -4.40 -14.14 5.56
C THR A 155 -5.73 -14.26 6.29
N ASP A 156 -5.81 -15.14 7.30
CA ASP A 156 -7.00 -15.28 8.14
C ASP A 156 -7.14 -14.08 9.09
N SER A 157 -8.16 -13.25 8.83
CA SER A 157 -8.47 -12.07 9.64
C SER A 157 -8.86 -12.39 11.08
N ARG A 158 -9.27 -13.63 11.37
CA ARG A 158 -9.55 -14.09 12.74
C ARG A 158 -8.28 -14.30 13.55
N LEU A 159 -7.18 -14.62 12.86
CA LEU A 159 -5.88 -14.90 13.48
C LEU A 159 -4.95 -13.67 13.45
N ASN A 160 -5.18 -12.73 12.53
CA ASN A 160 -4.40 -11.50 12.40
C ASN A 160 -5.35 -10.29 12.20
N PRO A 161 -5.90 -9.72 13.29
CA PRO A 161 -6.63 -8.46 13.23
C PRO A 161 -5.71 -7.34 12.69
N LYS A 162 -6.26 -6.46 11.85
CA LYS A 162 -5.52 -5.34 11.26
C LYS A 162 -5.40 -4.16 12.21
#